data_AF-A0A931URW2-F1
#
_entry.id   AF-A0A931URW2-F1
#
_cell.length_a   1.000
_cell.length_b   1.000
_cell.length_c   1.000
_cell.angle_alpha   90.00
_cell.angle_beta   90.00
_cell.angle_gamma   90.00
#
_symmetry.space_group_name_H-M   'P 1'
#
loop_
_entity.id
_entity.type
_entity.pdbx_description
1 polymer ?
#
loop_
_entity_poly.entity_id
_entity_poly.type
_entity_poly.pdbx_seq_one_letter_code
_entity_poly.pdbx_strand_id
1 'polypeptide(L)'
;MRPPESSPDVDEQRKRLAAHIADLLRLEKEGRPTGELEKQVNALIERLLPKDPTDVYGRRFDELLLAVVREHHPELIREVEQKIRAKNLAATRWALQSIRQALDHFNLDTALYPTTEQGLAVLSEDRGRGPYITRSFPIKDPWGHPFVYRFPSLAGRKPYDLFSVGPDGKEGTADDIE
;
A
#
# COMPACT_ATOMS: atom_id res chain seq x y z
N MET A 1 -31.24 -5.71 -8.33
CA MET A 1 -30.81 -4.31 -8.12
C MET A 1 -29.88 -3.95 -9.26
N ARG A 2 -30.27 -3.02 -10.15
CA ARG A 2 -29.34 -2.46 -11.15
C ARG A 2 -28.32 -1.59 -10.40
N PRO A 3 -27.02 -1.63 -10.74
CA PRO A 3 -26.06 -0.68 -10.18
C PRO A 3 -26.51 0.75 -10.53
N PRO A 4 -26.27 1.74 -9.66
CA PRO A 4 -26.55 3.13 -10.00
C PRO A 4 -25.77 3.51 -11.26
N GLU A 5 -26.47 3.98 -12.29
CA GLU A 5 -25.84 4.54 -13.50
C GLU A 5 -24.94 5.70 -13.09
N SER A 6 -23.70 5.70 -13.59
CA SER A 6 -22.77 6.81 -13.38
C SER A 6 -23.35 8.09 -14.01
N SER A 7 -23.22 9.21 -13.29
CA SER A 7 -23.59 10.52 -13.85
C SER A 7 -22.70 10.84 -15.05
N PRO A 8 -23.22 11.45 -16.13
CA PRO A 8 -22.40 11.89 -17.28
C PRO A 8 -21.17 12.72 -16.91
N ASP A 9 -21.22 13.47 -15.80
CA ASP A 9 -20.08 14.24 -15.28
C ASP A 9 -18.95 13.34 -14.74
N VAL A 10 -19.30 12.23 -14.09
CA VAL A 10 -18.32 11.26 -13.53
C VAL A 10 -17.59 10.54 -14.66
N ASP A 11 -18.31 10.15 -15.71
CA ASP A 11 -17.71 9.47 -16.87
C ASP A 11 -16.75 10.39 -17.62
N GLU A 12 -17.08 11.68 -17.76
CA GLU A 12 -16.19 12.65 -18.38
C GLU A 12 -14.92 12.90 -17.53
N GLN A 13 -15.07 12.97 -16.21
CA GLN A 13 -13.93 13.07 -15.29
C GLN A 13 -13.01 11.84 -15.37
N ARG A 14 -13.57 10.63 -15.52
CA ARG A 14 -12.80 9.39 -15.71
C ARG A 14 -12.03 9.38 -17.02
N LYS A 15 -12.67 9.76 -18.13
CA LYS A 15 -12.00 9.90 -19.43
C LYS A 15 -10.83 10.88 -19.37
N ARG A 16 -11.06 12.04 -18.75
CA ARG A 16 -10.02 13.06 -18.57
C ARG A 16 -8.87 12.56 -17.69
N LEU A 17 -9.18 11.84 -16.62
CA LEU A 17 -8.17 11.21 -15.77
C LEU A 17 -7.33 10.22 -16.58
N ALA A 18 -7.97 9.39 -17.41
CA ALA A 18 -7.28 8.44 -18.30
C ALA A 18 -6.30 9.13 -19.24
N ALA A 19 -6.74 10.22 -19.89
CA ALA A 19 -5.90 11.01 -20.79
C ALA A 19 -4.69 11.61 -20.06
N HIS A 20 -4.89 12.16 -18.86
CA HIS A 20 -3.79 12.71 -18.07
C HIS A 20 -2.80 11.63 -17.60
N ILE A 21 -3.26 10.42 -17.28
CA ILE A 21 -2.35 9.29 -16.97
C ILE A 21 -1.50 8.94 -18.19
N ALA A 22 -2.10 8.85 -19.38
CA ALA A 22 -1.36 8.57 -20.61
C ALA A 22 -0.29 9.64 -20.89
N ASP A 23 -0.63 10.91 -20.71
CA ASP A 23 0.32 12.02 -20.85
C ASP A 23 1.43 11.99 -19.79
N LEU A 24 1.12 11.64 -18.53
CA LEU A 24 2.14 11.49 -17.49
C LEU A 24 3.17 10.45 -17.88
N LEU A 25 2.73 9.24 -18.24
CA LEU A 25 3.62 8.15 -18.63
C LEU A 25 4.50 8.54 -19.83
N ARG A 26 3.92 9.26 -20.80
CA ARG A 26 4.68 9.77 -21.96
C ARG A 26 5.75 10.78 -21.53
N LEU A 27 5.39 11.78 -20.71
CA LEU A 27 6.32 12.81 -20.26
C LEU A 27 7.46 12.23 -19.40
N GLU A 28 7.17 11.27 -18.53
CA GLU A 28 8.18 10.58 -17.74
C GLU A 28 9.21 9.86 -18.62
N LYS A 29 8.75 9.15 -19.67
CA LYS A 29 9.64 8.50 -20.65
C LYS A 29 10.50 9.49 -21.42
N GLU A 30 9.94 10.67 -21.72
CA GLU A 30 10.66 11.77 -22.37
C GLU A 30 11.61 12.51 -21.41
N GLY A 31 11.63 12.16 -20.11
CA GLY A 31 12.42 12.87 -19.10
C GLY A 31 11.94 14.31 -18.85
N ARG A 32 10.68 14.60 -19.15
CA ARG A 32 10.09 15.93 -19.06
C ARG A 32 9.41 16.16 -17.71
N PRO A 33 9.30 17.42 -17.25
CA PRO A 33 8.61 17.73 -16.00
C PRO A 33 7.12 17.34 -16.02
N THR A 34 6.66 16.70 -14.96
CA THR A 34 5.28 16.19 -14.78
C THR A 34 4.46 16.94 -13.74
N GLY A 35 5.08 17.81 -12.93
CA GLY A 35 4.47 18.32 -11.69
C GLY A 35 3.13 19.04 -11.84
N GLU A 36 2.88 19.76 -12.94
CA GLU A 36 1.57 20.38 -13.17
C GLU A 36 0.50 19.35 -13.53
N LEU A 37 0.86 18.34 -14.33
CA LEU A 37 -0.04 17.28 -14.73
C LEU A 37 -0.36 16.34 -13.55
N GLU A 38 0.62 16.09 -12.67
CA GLU A 38 0.41 15.35 -11.41
C GLU A 38 -0.61 16.04 -10.52
N LYS A 39 -0.55 17.38 -10.40
CA LYS A 39 -1.56 18.16 -9.65
C LYS A 39 -2.95 18.01 -10.28
N GLN A 40 -3.04 18.06 -11.60
CA GLN A 40 -4.32 17.90 -12.31
C GLN A 40 -4.91 16.50 -12.12
N VAL A 41 -4.07 15.46 -12.18
CA VAL A 41 -4.44 14.08 -11.86
C VAL A 41 -4.97 13.99 -10.43
N ASN A 42 -4.20 14.47 -9.45
CA ASN A 42 -4.59 14.50 -8.03
C ASN A 42 -5.93 15.21 -7.81
N ALA A 43 -6.15 16.37 -8.45
CA ALA A 43 -7.40 17.10 -8.34
C ALA A 43 -8.60 16.35 -8.93
N LEU A 44 -8.42 15.58 -10.00
CA LEU A 44 -9.49 14.72 -10.55
C LEU A 44 -9.78 13.53 -9.64
N ILE A 45 -8.75 12.91 -9.08
CA ILE A 45 -8.89 11.80 -8.14
C ILE A 45 -9.68 12.25 -6.92
N GLU A 46 -9.34 13.40 -6.32
CA GLU A 46 -10.05 13.91 -5.13
C GLU A 46 -11.55 14.17 -5.38
N ARG A 47 -11.94 14.42 -6.63
CA ARG A 47 -13.37 14.57 -7.02
C ARG A 47 -14.04 13.22 -7.22
N LEU A 48 -13.35 12.28 -7.85
CA LEU A 48 -13.87 10.95 -8.19
C LEU A 48 -13.91 10.01 -6.98
N LEU A 49 -13.00 10.21 -6.03
CA LEU A 49 -12.76 9.31 -4.91
C LEU A 49 -12.56 10.15 -3.63
N PRO A 50 -13.57 10.20 -2.74
CA PRO A 50 -13.44 10.84 -1.45
C PRO A 50 -12.29 10.24 -0.64
N LYS A 51 -11.56 11.09 0.09
CA LYS A 51 -10.45 10.66 0.95
C LYS A 51 -10.95 9.68 2.02
N ASP A 52 -10.21 8.59 2.16
CA ASP A 52 -10.44 7.56 3.17
C ASP A 52 -9.23 7.53 4.11
N PRO A 53 -9.38 7.92 5.40
CA PRO A 53 -8.26 7.93 6.33
C PRO A 53 -7.72 6.53 6.65
N THR A 54 -8.46 5.48 6.30
CA THR A 54 -8.02 4.09 6.48
C THR A 54 -7.21 3.55 5.30
N ASP A 55 -7.24 4.24 4.15
CA ASP A 55 -6.51 3.87 2.94
C ASP A 55 -5.10 4.47 2.91
N VAL A 56 -4.25 4.02 3.83
CA VAL A 56 -2.90 4.56 4.05
C VAL A 56 -2.00 4.44 2.82
N TYR A 57 -2.19 3.41 1.98
CA TYR A 57 -1.37 3.16 0.79
C TYR A 57 -1.99 3.68 -0.51
N GLY A 58 -3.19 4.25 -0.46
CA GLY A 58 -3.92 4.68 -1.65
C GLY A 58 -4.33 3.50 -2.54
N ARG A 59 -4.78 2.38 -1.96
CA ARG A 59 -5.26 1.22 -2.71
C ARG A 59 -6.50 1.57 -3.54
N ARG A 60 -7.44 2.32 -2.97
CA ARG A 60 -8.64 2.76 -3.70
C ARG A 60 -8.27 3.66 -4.87
N PHE A 61 -7.19 4.43 -4.70
CA PHE A 61 -6.62 5.21 -5.79
C PHE A 61 -6.03 4.31 -6.88
N ASP A 62 -5.23 3.31 -6.53
CA ASP A 62 -4.67 2.34 -7.49
C ASP A 62 -5.78 1.57 -8.23
N GLU A 63 -6.84 1.16 -7.53
CA GLU A 63 -8.02 0.51 -8.11
C GLU A 63 -8.74 1.40 -9.12
N LEU A 64 -8.92 2.69 -8.79
CA LEU A 64 -9.49 3.67 -9.71
C LEU A 64 -8.61 3.87 -10.95
N LEU A 65 -7.29 4.04 -10.77
CA LEU A 65 -6.35 4.16 -11.88
C LEU A 65 -6.44 2.98 -12.83
N LEU A 66 -6.39 1.75 -12.28
CA LEU A 66 -6.46 0.54 -13.07
C LEU A 66 -7.81 0.38 -13.77
N ALA A 67 -8.91 0.75 -13.12
CA ALA A 67 -10.24 0.73 -13.74
C ALA A 67 -10.32 1.70 -14.93
N VAL A 68 -9.90 2.94 -14.73
CA VAL A 68 -9.94 4.01 -15.74
C VAL A 68 -9.02 3.70 -16.92
N VAL A 69 -7.80 3.23 -16.65
CA VAL A 69 -6.84 2.85 -17.70
C VAL A 69 -7.34 1.62 -18.46
N ARG A 70 -7.89 0.62 -17.77
CA ARG A 70 -8.45 -0.57 -18.45
C ARG A 70 -9.58 -0.22 -19.40
N GLU A 71 -10.39 0.78 -19.04
CA GLU A 71 -11.53 1.24 -19.83
C GLU A 71 -11.12 2.07 -21.06
N HIS A 72 -10.17 3.00 -20.90
CA HIS A 72 -9.88 4.00 -21.94
C HIS A 72 -8.51 3.85 -22.62
N HIS A 73 -7.55 3.21 -21.95
CA HIS A 73 -6.16 3.01 -22.43
C HIS A 73 -5.64 1.61 -22.10
N PRO A 74 -6.30 0.53 -22.56
CA PRO A 74 -5.91 -0.85 -22.21
C PRO A 74 -4.47 -1.20 -22.61
N GLU A 75 -3.89 -0.52 -23.59
CA GLU A 75 -2.48 -0.64 -23.98
C GLU A 75 -1.50 -0.22 -22.88
N LEU A 76 -1.93 0.64 -21.95
CA LEU A 76 -1.10 1.16 -20.85
C LEU A 76 -1.24 0.33 -19.57
N ILE A 77 -2.16 -0.64 -19.51
CA ILE A 77 -2.50 -1.34 -18.26
C ILE A 77 -1.27 -2.00 -17.61
N ARG A 78 -0.43 -2.65 -18.42
CA ARG A 78 0.77 -3.35 -17.92
C ARG A 78 1.77 -2.39 -17.29
N GLU A 79 1.92 -1.20 -17.87
CA GLU A 79 2.85 -0.20 -17.37
C GLU A 79 2.35 0.42 -16.07
N VAL A 80 1.05 0.72 -15.99
CA VAL A 80 0.42 1.22 -14.77
C VAL A 80 0.50 0.16 -13.65
N GLU A 81 0.21 -1.11 -13.95
CA GLU A 81 0.35 -2.22 -13.01
C GLU A 81 1.79 -2.37 -12.49
N GLN A 82 2.79 -2.26 -13.37
CA GLN A 82 4.19 -2.33 -12.97
C GLN A 82 4.60 -1.17 -12.05
N LYS A 83 4.14 0.05 -12.33
CA LYS A 83 4.39 1.22 -11.47
C LYS A 83 3.74 1.08 -10.10
N ILE A 84 2.46 0.67 -10.06
CA ILE A 84 1.74 0.39 -8.80
C ILE A 84 2.46 -0.71 -8.01
N ARG A 85 2.86 -1.80 -8.68
CA ARG A 85 3.61 -2.89 -8.05
C ARG A 85 4.93 -2.41 -7.46
N ALA A 86 5.71 -1.62 -8.20
CA ALA A 86 7.00 -1.09 -7.72
C ALA A 86 6.80 -0.18 -6.49
N LYS A 87 5.81 0.72 -6.53
CA LYS A 87 5.40 1.56 -5.39
C LYS A 87 5.05 0.71 -4.17
N ASN A 88 4.21 -0.30 -4.34
CA ASN A 88 3.74 -1.16 -3.25
C ASN A 88 4.88 -2.00 -2.66
N LEU A 89 5.78 -2.54 -3.48
CA LEU A 89 6.96 -3.25 -2.99
C LEU A 89 7.86 -2.34 -2.14
N ALA A 90 8.09 -1.10 -2.57
CA ALA A 90 8.89 -0.14 -1.82
C ALA A 90 8.23 0.21 -0.46
N ALA A 91 6.93 0.48 -0.47
CA ALA A 91 6.16 0.78 0.74
C ALA A 91 6.15 -0.40 1.73
N THR A 92 5.99 -1.63 1.23
CA THR A 92 6.00 -2.86 2.04
C THR A 92 7.35 -3.07 2.73
N ARG A 93 8.45 -2.93 1.99
CA ARG A 93 9.81 -3.05 2.54
C ARG A 93 10.10 -2.02 3.61
N TRP A 94 9.68 -0.77 3.38
CA TRP A 94 9.80 0.29 4.38
C TRP A 94 9.01 -0.05 5.65
N ALA A 95 7.75 -0.50 5.50
CA ALA A 95 6.91 -0.85 6.64
C ALA A 95 7.51 -2.02 7.45
N LEU A 96 7.98 -3.07 6.77
CA LEU A 96 8.66 -4.20 7.42
C LEU A 96 9.90 -3.74 8.19
N GLN A 97 10.71 -2.85 7.61
CA GLN A 97 11.87 -2.29 8.29
C GLN A 97 11.48 -1.50 9.55
N SER A 98 10.44 -0.68 9.49
CA SER A 98 9.93 0.06 10.66
C SER A 98 9.38 -0.87 11.74
N ILE A 99 8.67 -1.94 11.37
CA ILE A 99 8.18 -2.94 12.32
C ILE A 99 9.35 -3.65 13.01
N ARG A 100 10.40 -4.02 12.27
CA ARG A 100 11.61 -4.63 12.86
C ARG A 100 12.24 -3.73 13.91
N GLN A 101 12.42 -2.45 13.60
CA GLN A 101 12.99 -1.49 14.55
C GLN A 101 12.13 -1.37 15.81
N ALA A 102 10.81 -1.36 15.67
CA ALA A 102 9.90 -1.32 16.80
C ALA A 102 9.94 -2.60 17.64
N LEU A 103 10.03 -3.77 17.00
CA LEU A 103 10.21 -5.05 17.69
C LEU A 103 11.53 -5.08 18.47
N ASP A 104 12.62 -4.56 17.88
CA ASP A 104 13.92 -4.51 18.54
C ASP A 104 13.90 -3.56 19.74
N HIS A 105 13.27 -2.39 19.62
CA HIS A 105 13.06 -1.50 20.77
C HIS A 105 12.20 -2.13 21.87
N PHE A 106 11.12 -2.82 21.50
CA PHE A 106 10.28 -3.54 22.46
C PHE A 106 11.10 -4.60 23.22
N ASN A 107 11.94 -5.36 22.51
CA ASN A 107 12.81 -6.36 23.12
C ASN A 107 13.86 -5.70 24.05
N LEU A 108 14.46 -4.57 23.67
CA LEU A 108 15.40 -3.86 24.53
C LEU A 108 14.77 -3.45 25.87
N ASP A 109 13.50 -3.04 25.87
CA ASP A 109 12.82 -2.57 27.07
C ASP A 109 12.21 -3.66 27.94
N THR A 110 11.83 -4.79 27.32
CA THR A 110 11.07 -5.88 27.98
C THR A 110 11.86 -7.19 28.08
N ALA A 111 13.04 -7.25 27.48
CA ALA A 111 13.92 -8.42 27.34
C ALA A 111 13.32 -9.60 26.54
N LEU A 112 12.16 -9.41 25.90
CA LEU A 112 11.50 -10.41 25.07
C LEU A 112 10.80 -9.75 23.88
N TYR A 113 10.71 -10.46 22.76
CA TYR A 113 9.82 -10.05 21.67
C TYR A 113 8.34 -10.33 22.03
N PRO A 114 7.36 -9.62 21.44
CA PRO A 114 5.95 -9.91 21.63
C PRO A 114 5.61 -11.36 21.33
N THR A 115 4.73 -11.98 22.10
CA THR A 115 4.23 -13.33 21.76
C THR A 115 3.39 -13.27 20.48
N THR A 116 3.22 -14.42 19.81
CA THR A 116 2.34 -14.50 18.64
C THR A 116 0.89 -14.06 18.97
N GLU A 117 0.42 -14.31 20.20
CA GLU A 117 -0.90 -13.86 20.67
C GLU A 117 -0.99 -12.35 20.89
N GLN A 118 0.09 -11.71 21.37
CA GLN A 118 0.17 -10.25 21.48
C GLN A 118 0.26 -9.59 20.09
N GLY A 119 1.01 -10.22 19.19
CA GLY A 119 1.21 -9.78 17.82
C GLY A 119 1.83 -8.39 17.72
N LEU A 120 1.66 -7.76 16.55
CA LEU A 120 2.18 -6.42 16.28
C LEU A 120 1.36 -5.30 16.96
N ALA A 121 0.17 -5.59 17.46
CA ALA A 121 -0.72 -4.60 18.06
C ALA A 121 -0.08 -3.93 19.29
N VAL A 122 0.66 -4.71 20.09
CA VAL A 122 1.32 -4.23 21.31
C VAL A 122 2.36 -3.13 21.04
N LEU A 123 2.90 -3.06 19.82
CA LEU A 123 3.88 -2.03 19.44
C LEU A 123 3.26 -0.63 19.40
N SER A 124 1.94 -0.53 19.20
CA SER A 124 1.20 0.73 19.16
C SER A 124 0.64 1.16 20.53
N GLU A 125 0.75 0.29 21.53
CA GLU A 125 0.27 0.55 22.87
C GLU A 125 1.32 1.31 23.68
N ASP A 126 0.85 2.33 24.41
CA ASP A 126 1.67 3.02 25.38
C ASP A 126 1.36 2.46 26.78
N ARG A 127 2.23 1.57 27.25
CA ARG A 127 2.20 1.02 28.62
C ARG A 127 3.36 1.55 29.47
N GLY A 128 3.80 2.79 29.22
CA GLY A 128 4.86 3.46 29.96
C GLY A 128 6.29 3.24 29.43
N ARG A 129 6.45 2.41 28.40
CA ARG A 129 7.71 2.24 27.64
C ARG A 129 7.53 2.37 26.12
N GLY A 130 6.30 2.63 25.68
CA GLY A 130 5.93 2.79 24.28
C GLY A 130 5.40 4.20 23.99
N PRO A 131 4.76 4.42 22.84
CA PRO A 131 4.54 3.47 21.76
C PRO A 131 5.81 3.30 20.88
N TYR A 132 6.03 2.08 20.39
CA TYR A 132 7.18 1.74 19.53
C TYR A 132 6.90 2.00 18.04
N ILE A 133 5.62 2.03 17.64
CA ILE A 133 5.14 2.54 16.36
C ILE A 133 4.02 3.56 16.58
N THR A 134 3.85 4.50 15.66
CA THR A 134 2.70 5.42 15.73
C THR A 134 1.40 4.63 15.59
N ARG A 135 0.32 5.08 16.25
CA ARG A 135 -1.01 4.46 16.10
C ARG A 135 -1.55 4.54 14.66
N SER A 136 -1.08 5.51 13.89
CA SER A 136 -1.38 5.66 12.47
C SER A 136 -0.53 4.75 11.56
N PHE A 137 0.41 3.99 12.12
CA PHE A 137 1.27 3.12 11.35
C PHE A 137 0.43 2.01 10.68
N PRO A 138 0.63 1.74 9.38
CA PRO A 138 -0.16 0.74 8.68
C PRO A 138 0.17 -0.67 9.17
N ILE A 139 -0.82 -1.35 9.75
CA ILE A 139 -0.72 -2.74 10.21
C ILE A 139 -1.00 -3.78 9.12
N LYS A 140 -1.42 -3.30 7.94
CA LYS A 140 -1.60 -4.09 6.72
C LYS A 140 -0.54 -3.70 5.70
N ASP A 141 -0.30 -4.57 4.75
CA ASP A 141 0.47 -4.26 3.55
C ASP A 141 -0.39 -3.48 2.52
N PRO A 142 0.20 -3.02 1.40
CA PRO A 142 -0.53 -2.28 0.36
C PRO A 142 -1.68 -3.06 -0.30
N TRP A 143 -1.61 -4.40 -0.32
CA TRP A 143 -2.65 -5.28 -0.85
C TRP A 143 -3.78 -5.55 0.17
N GLY A 144 -3.54 -5.20 1.44
CA GLY A 144 -4.52 -5.24 2.51
C GLY A 144 -4.47 -6.46 3.39
N HIS A 145 -3.41 -7.25 3.26
CA HIS A 145 -3.17 -8.37 4.14
C HIS A 145 -2.44 -7.87 5.39
N PRO A 146 -2.78 -8.38 6.58
CA PRO A 146 -2.00 -8.08 7.78
C PRO A 146 -0.56 -8.58 7.58
N PHE A 147 0.42 -7.84 8.10
CA PHE A 147 1.78 -8.38 8.19
C PHE A 147 1.77 -9.64 9.06
N VAL A 148 2.45 -10.68 8.59
CA VAL A 148 2.58 -11.93 9.33
C VAL A 148 3.70 -11.76 10.35
N TYR A 149 3.40 -12.02 11.62
CA TYR A 149 4.38 -12.04 12.70
C TYR A 149 4.23 -13.32 13.53
N ARG A 150 5.33 -14.03 13.76
CA ARG A 150 5.37 -15.23 14.61
C ARG A 150 6.62 -15.28 15.46
N PHE A 151 6.43 -15.51 16.75
CA PHE A 151 7.52 -15.71 17.70
C PHE A 151 7.26 -16.96 18.56
N PRO A 152 8.24 -17.89 18.66
CA PRO A 152 9.53 -17.91 17.95
C PRO A 152 9.35 -18.21 16.45
N SER A 153 10.38 -17.92 15.63
CA SER A 153 10.41 -18.24 14.20
C SER A 153 10.20 -19.74 13.95
N LEU A 154 9.37 -20.09 12.96
CA LEU A 154 9.16 -21.49 12.56
C LEU A 154 10.40 -22.11 11.92
N ALA A 155 11.16 -21.32 11.17
CA ALA A 155 12.37 -21.77 10.49
C ALA A 155 13.62 -21.78 11.41
N GLY A 156 13.53 -21.16 12.60
CA GLY A 156 14.58 -21.15 13.62
C GLY A 156 15.85 -20.37 13.26
N ARG A 157 15.89 -19.65 12.12
CA ARG A 157 17.06 -18.86 11.68
C ARG A 157 17.09 -17.43 12.23
N LYS A 158 15.93 -16.92 12.62
CA LYS A 158 15.70 -15.57 13.16
C LYS A 158 14.93 -15.71 14.49
N PRO A 159 14.92 -14.70 15.37
CA PRO A 159 14.11 -14.77 16.59
C PRO A 159 12.61 -14.90 16.28
N TYR A 160 12.14 -14.22 15.23
CA TYR A 160 10.74 -14.20 14.79
C TYR A 160 10.65 -14.28 13.26
N ASP A 161 9.48 -14.69 12.76
CA ASP A 161 9.09 -14.50 11.36
C ASP A 161 8.39 -13.15 11.23
N LEU A 162 8.74 -12.39 10.18
CA LEU A 162 8.07 -11.13 9.83
C LEU A 162 8.13 -10.90 8.33
N PHE A 163 6.97 -10.90 7.68
CA PHE A 163 6.83 -10.74 6.23
C PHE A 163 5.42 -10.28 5.83
N SER A 164 5.27 -9.87 4.57
CA SER A 164 3.97 -9.68 3.90
C SER A 164 3.74 -10.84 2.94
N VAL A 165 2.48 -11.29 2.85
CA VAL A 165 2.03 -12.34 1.92
C VAL A 165 1.87 -11.82 0.47
N GLY A 166 2.27 -10.58 0.22
CA GLY A 166 2.32 -10.02 -1.12
C GLY A 166 0.94 -9.87 -1.80
N PRO A 167 0.96 -9.64 -3.12
CA PRO A 167 -0.23 -9.48 -3.94
C PRO A 167 -1.23 -10.64 -3.92
N ASP A 168 -0.77 -11.89 -3.79
CA ASP A 168 -1.65 -13.05 -3.92
C ASP A 168 -2.37 -13.44 -2.62
N GLY A 169 -1.91 -12.89 -1.49
CA GLY A 169 -2.49 -13.10 -0.17
C GLY A 169 -2.24 -14.49 0.41
N LYS A 170 -1.29 -15.25 -0.16
CA LYS A 170 -1.01 -16.63 0.23
C LYS A 170 0.43 -16.72 0.74
N GLU A 171 0.55 -17.18 1.97
CA GLU A 171 1.86 -17.48 2.54
C GLU A 171 2.54 -18.65 1.81
N GLY A 172 3.86 -18.57 1.68
CA GLY A 172 4.73 -19.62 1.14
C GLY A 172 4.90 -19.56 -0.37
N THR A 173 4.52 -18.46 -1.00
CA THR A 173 4.62 -18.23 -2.44
C THR A 173 5.83 -17.34 -2.76
N ALA A 174 6.12 -17.19 -4.05
CA ALA A 174 7.30 -16.45 -4.51
C ALA A 174 7.17 -14.92 -4.37
N ASP A 175 5.97 -14.42 -4.07
CA ASP A 175 5.68 -13.00 -3.88
C ASP A 175 5.61 -12.57 -2.41
N ASP A 176 5.87 -13.49 -1.47
CA ASP A 176 6.16 -13.15 -0.08
C ASP A 176 7.34 -12.16 0.02
N ILE A 177 7.20 -11.16 0.89
CA ILE A 177 8.18 -10.07 1.07
C ILE A 177 8.67 -10.06 2.52
N GLU A 178 9.95 -10.37 2.69
CA GLU A 178 10.70 -10.16 3.94
C GLU A 178 11.43 -8.81 3.95
#